data_AF-A0A832U5Y4-F1
#
_entry.id   AF-A0A832U5Y4-F1
#
_cell.length_a   1.000
_cell.length_b   1.000
_cell.length_c   1.000
_cell.angle_alpha   90.00
_cell.angle_beta   90.00
_cell.angle_gamma   90.00
#
_symmetry.space_group_name_H-M   'P 1'
#
loop_
_entity.id
_entity.type
_entity.pdbx_description
1 polymer ?
#
loop_
_entity_poly.entity_id
_entity_poly.type
_entity_poly.pdbx_seq_one_letter_code
_entity_poly.pdbx_strand_id
1 'polypeptide(L)'
;METTPGLIENDKTADWSRLLKSRYKKDLGELSREYPHKRSLSIDYRDIERFGKAGIALADELLENPGKVIEDVLDAIKTAQLIRTKDGKEPKGINIRFTNLPKKTQIRAIRSDDINTFVSVEGILRKTTEVRPRIVEAVFRCPAGHFTHKIQKYGKFIDPDGCATDGCTFKKLDLIPARSRFIDSQKLRVQESPEGLRGGEQPQTLDIDVTDDLCGKISPGDRVIINGILRSMQRVIKGEKSTVFDIFLECNSIEVAEKEFEEVEIEEKDEDEILRLSKDPMIYRMITHSIAPTIYGSEDVKQAIALQLFGGMSKDMPDGSRLRGDIHVLLIGDPGIAKSQLLRYVVKLSPRAIYTSGQS
;
A
#
# COMPACT_ATOMS: atom_id res chain seq x y z
N MET A 1 -24.93 -31.59 -19.66
CA MET A 1 -24.75 -30.64 -20.77
C MET A 1 -23.72 -29.65 -20.29
N GLU A 2 -22.47 -29.95 -20.63
CA GLU A 2 -21.29 -29.18 -20.23
C GLU A 2 -21.30 -27.85 -20.99
N THR A 3 -21.34 -26.75 -20.24
CA THR A 3 -21.21 -25.39 -20.77
C THR A 3 -19.76 -25.14 -21.16
N THR A 4 -19.56 -24.80 -22.43
CA THR A 4 -18.30 -24.44 -23.06
C THR A 4 -17.62 -23.28 -22.29
N PRO A 5 -16.36 -23.42 -21.80
CA PRO A 5 -15.70 -22.37 -21.00
C PRO A 5 -15.32 -21.10 -21.78
N GLY A 6 -15.23 -21.17 -23.11
CA GLY A 6 -14.60 -20.12 -23.93
C GLY A 6 -15.45 -18.88 -24.27
N LEU A 7 -16.75 -18.84 -23.92
CA LEU A 7 -17.63 -17.70 -24.25
C LEU A 7 -17.64 -16.61 -23.17
N ILE A 8 -17.35 -16.95 -21.91
CA ILE A 8 -17.40 -16.00 -20.78
C ILE A 8 -16.08 -15.23 -20.63
N GLU A 9 -14.94 -15.84 -21.00
CA GLU A 9 -13.61 -15.19 -20.89
C GLU A 9 -13.46 -13.97 -21.81
N ASN A 10 -14.01 -14.00 -23.02
CA ASN A 10 -13.91 -12.88 -23.96
C ASN A 10 -14.72 -11.64 -23.53
N ASP A 11 -15.74 -11.80 -22.67
CA ASP A 11 -16.59 -10.68 -22.23
C ASP A 11 -15.88 -9.84 -21.16
N LYS A 12 -15.20 -10.49 -20.19
CA LYS A 12 -14.49 -9.79 -19.10
C LYS A 12 -13.30 -8.96 -19.60
N THR A 13 -12.51 -9.48 -20.56
CA THR A 13 -11.42 -8.71 -21.17
C THR A 13 -11.93 -7.48 -21.92
N ALA A 14 -13.10 -7.60 -22.57
CA ALA A 14 -13.74 -6.47 -23.24
C ALA A 14 -14.24 -5.42 -22.23
N ASP A 15 -14.80 -5.85 -21.10
CA ASP A 15 -15.21 -4.97 -19.99
C ASP A 15 -14.03 -4.19 -19.42
N TRP A 16 -12.91 -4.86 -19.13
CA TRP A 16 -11.68 -4.22 -18.71
C TRP A 16 -11.19 -3.21 -19.74
N SER A 17 -11.21 -3.55 -21.04
CA SER A 17 -10.82 -2.60 -22.08
C SER A 17 -11.72 -1.35 -22.10
N ARG A 18 -13.04 -1.51 -21.92
CA ARG A 18 -13.99 -0.38 -21.84
C ARG A 18 -13.72 0.49 -20.61
N LEU A 19 -13.51 -0.13 -19.45
CA LEU A 19 -13.19 0.57 -18.22
C LEU A 19 -11.90 1.38 -18.36
N LEU A 20 -10.82 0.74 -18.80
CA LEU A 20 -9.50 1.36 -18.98
C LEU A 20 -9.55 2.54 -19.98
N LYS A 21 -10.28 2.40 -21.08
CA LYS A 21 -10.45 3.49 -22.07
C LYS A 21 -11.25 4.67 -21.54
N SER A 22 -12.20 4.42 -20.64
CA SER A 22 -13.11 5.44 -20.12
C SER A 22 -12.51 6.23 -18.96
N ARG A 23 -11.93 5.55 -17.96
CA ARG A 23 -11.45 6.16 -16.71
C ARG A 23 -9.94 6.41 -16.71
N TYR A 24 -9.14 5.52 -17.31
CA TYR A 24 -7.67 5.52 -17.19
C TYR A 24 -6.94 5.98 -18.46
N LYS A 25 -7.63 6.67 -19.38
CA LYS A 25 -7.04 7.10 -20.66
C LYS A 25 -5.81 8.01 -20.48
N LYS A 26 -5.86 8.89 -19.47
CA LYS A 26 -4.75 9.81 -19.15
C LYS A 26 -3.54 9.04 -18.63
N ASP A 27 -3.75 8.15 -17.66
CA ASP A 27 -2.68 7.35 -17.05
C ASP A 27 -2.02 6.40 -18.05
N LEU A 28 -2.82 5.79 -18.93
CA LEU A 28 -2.30 4.96 -20.03
C LEU A 28 -1.46 5.79 -21.01
N GLY A 29 -1.86 7.03 -21.30
CA GLY A 29 -1.11 7.96 -22.14
C GLY A 29 0.19 8.43 -21.50
N GLU A 30 0.22 8.66 -20.18
CA GLU A 30 1.44 8.93 -19.43
C GLU A 30 2.37 7.72 -19.40
N LEU A 31 1.83 6.54 -19.07
CA LEU A 31 2.57 5.28 -19.05
C LEU A 31 3.20 4.98 -20.41
N SER A 32 2.46 5.18 -21.52
CA SER A 32 2.98 5.00 -22.88
C SER A 32 4.11 5.99 -23.22
N ARG A 33 4.08 7.22 -22.70
CA ARG A 33 5.11 8.23 -22.93
C ARG A 33 6.37 8.01 -22.11
N GLU A 34 6.22 7.57 -20.86
CA GLU A 34 7.32 7.39 -19.90
C GLU A 34 7.92 5.98 -19.92
N TYR A 35 7.32 5.04 -20.64
CA TYR A 35 7.90 3.72 -20.85
C TYR A 35 9.28 3.83 -21.52
N PRO A 36 10.33 3.12 -21.04
CA PRO A 36 10.30 2.03 -20.06
C PRO A 36 10.61 2.44 -18.61
N HIS A 37 10.71 3.73 -18.29
CA HIS A 37 11.04 4.20 -16.94
C HIS A 37 9.89 4.02 -15.96
N LYS A 38 8.66 4.38 -16.38
CA LYS A 38 7.42 4.06 -15.67
C LYS A 38 6.80 2.81 -16.28
N ARG A 39 6.50 1.83 -15.43
CA ARG A 39 5.97 0.52 -15.84
C ARG A 39 4.72 0.10 -15.06
N SER A 40 4.22 0.94 -14.16
CA SER A 40 3.08 0.62 -13.32
C SER A 40 1.85 1.42 -13.70
N LEU A 41 0.71 0.73 -13.78
CA LEU A 41 -0.63 1.33 -13.88
C LEU A 41 -1.35 1.11 -12.55
N SER A 42 -1.71 2.19 -11.88
CA SER A 42 -2.53 2.15 -10.67
C SER A 42 -4.01 2.23 -11.03
N ILE A 43 -4.82 1.33 -10.49
CA ILE A 43 -6.26 1.23 -10.70
C ILE A 43 -6.94 1.27 -9.33
N ASP A 44 -7.82 2.25 -9.12
CA ASP A 44 -8.63 2.39 -7.93
C ASP A 44 -9.80 1.39 -7.95
N TYR A 45 -9.96 0.63 -6.87
CA TYR A 45 -11.07 -0.29 -6.67
C TYR A 45 -12.45 0.39 -6.80
N ARG A 46 -12.59 1.61 -6.28
CA ARG A 46 -13.84 2.39 -6.28
C ARG A 46 -14.27 2.75 -7.70
N ASP A 47 -13.31 2.96 -8.59
CA ASP A 47 -13.60 3.23 -10.01
C ASP A 47 -14.11 1.98 -10.73
N ILE A 48 -13.63 0.80 -10.33
CA ILE A 48 -14.12 -0.48 -10.85
C ILE A 48 -15.58 -0.68 -10.43
N GLU A 49 -15.88 -0.52 -9.14
CA GLU A 49 -17.23 -0.68 -8.60
C GLU A 49 -18.23 0.31 -9.24
N ARG A 50 -17.82 1.56 -9.45
CA ARG A 50 -18.64 2.62 -10.07
C ARG A 50 -18.87 2.44 -11.57
N PHE A 51 -18.23 1.45 -12.22
CA PHE A 51 -18.37 1.19 -13.65
C PHE A 51 -19.67 0.45 -14.02
N GLY A 52 -20.61 0.31 -13.08
CA GLY A 52 -21.93 -0.28 -13.27
C GLY A 52 -21.94 -1.78 -12.98
N LYS A 53 -22.95 -2.50 -13.48
CA LYS A 53 -23.15 -3.93 -13.17
C LYS A 53 -21.95 -4.81 -13.55
N ALA A 54 -21.32 -4.53 -14.69
CA ALA A 54 -20.11 -5.22 -15.11
C ALA A 54 -18.93 -4.90 -14.17
N GLY A 55 -18.80 -3.62 -13.77
CA GLY A 55 -17.80 -3.16 -12.82
C GLY A 55 -17.87 -3.88 -11.46
N ILE A 56 -19.07 -4.03 -10.90
CA ILE A 56 -19.26 -4.77 -9.64
C ILE A 56 -18.76 -6.21 -9.77
N ALA A 57 -19.13 -6.92 -10.84
CA ALA A 57 -18.65 -8.28 -11.08
C ALA A 57 -17.12 -8.37 -11.25
N LEU A 58 -16.50 -7.38 -11.88
CA LEU A 58 -15.04 -7.29 -11.97
C LEU A 58 -14.38 -7.02 -10.62
N ALA A 59 -15.02 -6.20 -9.77
CA ALA A 59 -14.54 -5.85 -8.44
C ALA A 59 -14.59 -7.06 -7.50
N ASP A 60 -15.69 -7.81 -7.51
CA ASP A 60 -15.83 -9.06 -6.74
C ASP A 60 -14.80 -10.10 -7.19
N GLU A 61 -14.62 -10.28 -8.50
CA GLU A 61 -13.62 -11.20 -9.06
C GLU A 61 -12.19 -10.79 -8.66
N LEU A 62 -11.90 -9.49 -8.54
CA LEU A 62 -10.58 -9.02 -8.09
C LEU A 62 -10.30 -9.45 -6.65
N LEU A 63 -11.32 -9.47 -5.78
CA LEU A 63 -11.17 -9.91 -4.39
C LEU A 63 -10.99 -11.43 -4.29
N GLU A 64 -11.71 -12.20 -5.09
CA GLU A 64 -11.69 -13.67 -5.04
C GLU A 64 -10.53 -14.29 -5.83
N ASN A 65 -10.29 -13.82 -7.06
CA ASN A 65 -9.31 -14.36 -8.00
C ASN A 65 -8.37 -13.25 -8.56
N PRO A 66 -7.61 -12.55 -7.72
CA PRO A 66 -6.77 -11.42 -8.15
C PRO A 66 -5.75 -11.79 -9.23
N GLY A 67 -5.19 -13.01 -9.17
CA GLY A 67 -4.22 -13.48 -10.16
C GLY A 67 -4.80 -13.52 -11.58
N LYS A 68 -6.03 -14.01 -11.73
CA LYS A 68 -6.73 -14.05 -13.01
C LYS A 68 -7.06 -12.64 -13.50
N VAL A 69 -7.55 -11.77 -12.61
CA VAL A 69 -7.87 -10.39 -12.96
C VAL A 69 -6.65 -9.61 -13.46
N ILE A 70 -5.48 -9.81 -12.84
CA ILE A 70 -4.23 -9.20 -13.32
C ILE A 70 -3.91 -9.66 -14.76
N GLU A 71 -4.08 -10.94 -15.06
CA GLU A 71 -3.90 -11.49 -16.41
C GLU A 71 -4.93 -10.90 -17.40
N ASP A 72 -6.21 -10.86 -17.03
CA ASP A 72 -7.30 -10.30 -17.84
C ASP A 72 -7.05 -8.81 -18.18
N VAL A 73 -6.56 -8.02 -17.22
CA VAL A 73 -6.21 -6.60 -17.43
C VAL A 73 -5.02 -6.47 -18.38
N LEU A 74 -3.97 -7.29 -18.20
CA LEU A 74 -2.81 -7.29 -19.09
C LEU A 74 -3.21 -7.66 -20.52
N ASP A 75 -4.10 -8.65 -20.68
CA ASP A 75 -4.58 -9.09 -21.99
C ASP A 75 -5.52 -8.06 -22.62
N ALA A 76 -6.32 -7.33 -21.82
CA ALA A 76 -7.10 -6.19 -22.30
C ALA A 76 -6.20 -5.07 -22.84
N ILE A 77 -5.09 -4.76 -22.14
CA ILE A 77 -4.10 -3.77 -22.58
C ILE A 77 -3.44 -4.20 -23.90
N LYS A 78 -3.06 -5.47 -24.03
CA LYS A 78 -2.45 -6.01 -25.26
C LYS A 78 -3.43 -6.00 -26.43
N THR A 79 -4.61 -6.58 -26.24
CA THR A 79 -5.63 -6.76 -27.30
C THR A 79 -6.13 -5.43 -27.83
N ALA A 80 -6.39 -4.47 -26.94
CA ALA A 80 -6.83 -3.14 -27.34
C ALA A 80 -5.68 -2.17 -27.67
N GLN A 81 -4.42 -2.65 -27.65
CA GLN A 81 -3.21 -1.86 -27.90
C GLN A 81 -3.19 -0.52 -27.15
N LEU A 82 -3.60 -0.54 -25.88
CA LEU A 82 -3.79 0.66 -25.07
C LEU A 82 -2.47 1.38 -24.77
N ILE A 83 -1.37 0.63 -24.80
CA ILE A 83 -0.02 1.15 -24.57
C ILE A 83 0.82 0.79 -25.79
N ARG A 84 1.35 1.81 -26.45
CA ARG A 84 2.27 1.66 -27.58
C ARG A 84 3.64 2.16 -27.17
N THR A 85 4.67 1.34 -27.38
CA THR A 85 6.05 1.80 -27.20
C THR A 85 6.46 2.65 -28.41
N LYS A 86 7.48 3.52 -28.23
CA LYS A 86 8.02 4.35 -29.33
C LYS A 86 8.49 3.52 -30.53
N ASP A 87 8.88 2.27 -30.28
CA ASP A 87 9.37 1.33 -31.29
C ASP A 87 8.25 0.47 -31.91
N GLY A 88 6.98 0.71 -31.55
CA GLY A 88 5.83 -0.06 -32.03
C GLY A 88 5.76 -1.51 -31.51
N LYS A 89 6.65 -1.90 -30.60
CA LYS A 89 6.69 -3.22 -29.98
C LYS A 89 5.75 -3.31 -28.78
N GLU A 90 5.32 -4.52 -28.44
CA GLU A 90 4.53 -4.77 -27.25
C GLU A 90 5.33 -4.43 -25.97
N PRO A 91 4.75 -3.65 -25.05
CA PRO A 91 5.40 -3.33 -23.79
C PRO A 91 5.51 -4.60 -22.94
N LYS A 92 6.73 -4.87 -22.44
CA LYS A 92 7.01 -5.97 -21.52
C LYS A 92 7.18 -5.45 -20.09
N GLY A 93 6.72 -6.26 -19.12
CA GLY A 93 6.90 -5.97 -17.70
C GLY A 93 6.08 -4.78 -17.20
N ILE A 94 4.83 -4.66 -17.64
CA ILE A 94 3.89 -3.72 -17.02
C ILE A 94 3.35 -4.34 -15.73
N ASN A 95 3.31 -3.55 -14.66
CA ASN A 95 2.73 -3.93 -13.38
C ASN A 95 1.34 -3.30 -13.25
N ILE A 96 0.34 -4.10 -12.92
CA ILE A 96 -1.01 -3.62 -12.59
C ILE A 96 -1.10 -3.56 -11.07
N ARG A 97 -1.42 -2.37 -10.54
CA ARG A 97 -1.41 -2.05 -9.11
C ARG A 97 -2.84 -1.64 -8.73
N PHE A 98 -3.47 -2.32 -7.79
CA PHE A 98 -4.83 -2.01 -7.33
C PHE A 98 -4.80 -1.32 -5.97
N THR A 99 -5.51 -0.21 -5.81
CA THR A 99 -5.55 0.60 -4.58
C THR A 99 -6.97 0.78 -4.05
N ASN A 100 -7.11 1.30 -2.83
CA ASN A 100 -8.40 1.68 -2.23
C ASN A 100 -9.40 0.52 -2.08
N LEU A 101 -8.91 -0.67 -1.71
CA LEU A 101 -9.74 -1.85 -1.44
C LEU A 101 -10.81 -1.56 -0.37
N PRO A 102 -11.98 -2.20 -0.45
CA PRO A 102 -13.13 -1.85 0.37
C PRO A 102 -12.97 -2.24 1.85
N LYS A 103 -12.17 -3.29 2.12
CA LYS A 103 -12.00 -3.84 3.47
C LYS A 103 -10.52 -3.90 3.83
N LYS A 104 -10.16 -3.23 4.93
CA LYS A 104 -8.85 -3.36 5.58
C LYS A 104 -8.92 -4.50 6.62
N THR A 105 -8.10 -5.52 6.43
CA THR A 105 -8.00 -6.69 7.29
C THR A 105 -6.81 -6.54 8.24
N GLN A 106 -7.05 -6.70 9.54
CA GLN A 106 -5.98 -6.73 10.54
C GLN A 106 -5.14 -8.00 10.39
N ILE A 107 -3.83 -7.95 10.65
CA ILE A 107 -2.92 -9.10 10.48
C ILE A 107 -3.42 -10.32 11.28
N ARG A 108 -3.92 -10.11 12.49
CA ARG A 108 -4.46 -11.14 13.37
C ARG A 108 -5.80 -11.70 12.93
N ALA A 109 -6.53 -10.98 12.08
CA ALA A 109 -7.80 -11.46 11.53
C ALA A 109 -7.61 -12.42 10.35
N ILE A 110 -6.39 -12.53 9.80
CA ILE A 110 -6.11 -13.41 8.66
C ILE A 110 -6.30 -14.88 9.02
N ARG A 111 -7.08 -15.60 8.22
CA ARG A 111 -7.41 -17.03 8.39
C ARG A 111 -7.14 -17.81 7.10
N SER A 112 -7.41 -19.11 7.13
CA SER A 112 -7.27 -20.01 5.98
C SER A 112 -8.07 -19.58 4.77
N ASP A 113 -9.22 -18.95 5.01
CA ASP A 113 -10.18 -18.58 3.96
C ASP A 113 -9.69 -17.37 3.16
N ASP A 114 -8.71 -16.63 3.68
CA ASP A 114 -8.06 -15.52 2.99
C ASP A 114 -6.94 -15.99 2.03
N ILE A 115 -6.60 -17.29 2.01
CA ILE A 115 -5.50 -17.78 1.17
C ILE A 115 -5.89 -17.68 -0.31
N ASN A 116 -4.98 -17.11 -1.11
CA ASN A 116 -5.13 -16.80 -2.53
C ASN A 116 -6.15 -15.71 -2.88
N THR A 117 -6.79 -15.08 -1.89
CA THR A 117 -7.66 -13.92 -2.11
C THR A 117 -6.87 -12.61 -2.03
N PHE A 118 -7.50 -11.52 -2.45
CA PHE A 118 -6.91 -10.19 -2.41
C PHE A 118 -7.23 -9.50 -1.10
N VAL A 119 -6.20 -9.24 -0.29
CA VAL A 119 -6.34 -8.67 1.05
C VAL A 119 -5.59 -7.35 1.16
N SER A 120 -6.22 -6.38 1.83
CA SER A 120 -5.61 -5.12 2.24
C SER A 120 -5.21 -5.22 3.71
N VAL A 121 -3.92 -5.13 4.01
CA VAL A 121 -3.39 -5.23 5.37
C VAL A 121 -2.80 -3.90 5.80
N GLU A 122 -3.25 -3.39 6.94
CA GLU A 122 -2.75 -2.15 7.53
C GLU A 122 -1.76 -2.46 8.67
N GLY A 123 -0.65 -1.72 8.71
CA GLY A 123 0.31 -1.82 9.81
C GLY A 123 1.48 -0.85 9.70
N ILE A 124 2.45 -1.03 10.60
CA ILE A 124 3.68 -0.24 10.67
C ILE A 124 4.83 -1.07 10.11
N LEU A 125 5.62 -0.50 9.20
CA LEU A 125 6.79 -1.18 8.66
C LEU A 125 7.87 -1.31 9.74
N ARG A 126 8.21 -2.54 10.13
CA ARG A 126 9.21 -2.79 11.19
C ARG A 126 10.61 -2.98 10.64
N LYS A 127 10.75 -3.76 9.58
CA LYS A 127 12.04 -4.13 9.01
C LYS A 127 11.93 -4.33 7.50
N THR A 128 12.98 -3.95 6.80
CA THR A 128 13.17 -4.20 5.38
C THR A 128 14.47 -5.00 5.16
N THR A 129 14.51 -5.85 4.14
CA THR A 129 15.76 -6.41 3.64
C THR A 129 16.38 -5.50 2.59
N GLU A 130 17.63 -5.77 2.23
CA GLU A 130 18.23 -5.20 1.02
C GLU A 130 17.45 -5.62 -0.22
N VAL A 131 17.45 -4.76 -1.24
CA VAL A 131 16.91 -5.07 -2.56
C VAL A 131 17.88 -6.04 -3.26
N ARG A 132 17.36 -7.17 -3.73
CA ARG A 132 18.15 -8.20 -4.42
C ARG A 132 17.44 -8.67 -5.69
N PRO A 133 18.19 -9.03 -6.75
CA PRO A 133 17.60 -9.55 -7.97
C PRO A 133 17.03 -10.95 -7.74
N ARG A 134 15.79 -11.16 -8.18
CA ARG A 134 15.09 -12.45 -8.17
C ARG A 134 14.79 -12.88 -9.61
N ILE A 135 15.12 -14.12 -9.93
CA ILE A 135 14.78 -14.72 -11.22
C ILE A 135 13.27 -15.00 -11.29
N VAL A 136 12.63 -14.58 -12.37
CA VAL A 136 11.20 -14.80 -12.66
C VAL A 136 10.98 -15.63 -13.90
N GLU A 137 11.95 -15.64 -14.81
CA GLU A 137 11.96 -16.51 -15.97
C GLU A 137 13.38 -17.02 -16.16
N ALA A 138 13.55 -18.32 -15.95
CA ALA A 138 14.82 -18.99 -16.11
C ALA A 138 14.92 -19.58 -17.51
N VAL A 139 16.01 -19.27 -18.20
CA VAL A 139 16.33 -19.83 -19.51
C VAL A 139 17.44 -20.85 -19.35
N PHE A 140 17.14 -22.07 -19.75
CA PHE A 140 18.08 -23.18 -19.70
C PHE A 140 18.52 -23.57 -21.10
N ARG A 141 19.77 -23.99 -21.25
CA ARG A 141 20.34 -24.45 -22.51
C ARG A 141 20.70 -25.92 -22.42
N CYS A 142 20.28 -26.71 -23.41
CA CYS A 142 20.69 -28.10 -23.52
C CYS A 142 22.06 -28.23 -24.22
N PRO A 143 22.73 -29.39 -24.12
CA PRO A 143 23.97 -29.65 -24.85
C PRO A 143 23.86 -29.50 -26.37
N ALA A 144 22.70 -29.80 -26.95
CA ALA A 144 22.43 -29.57 -28.38
C ALA A 144 22.23 -28.09 -28.75
N GLY A 145 22.16 -27.18 -27.77
CA GLY A 145 22.06 -25.73 -28.00
C GLY A 145 20.64 -25.16 -27.97
N HIS A 146 19.61 -25.97 -27.76
CA HIS A 146 18.23 -25.51 -27.62
C HIS A 146 17.99 -24.77 -26.30
N PHE A 147 17.03 -23.86 -26.29
CA PHE A 147 16.63 -23.09 -25.12
C PHE A 147 15.28 -23.56 -24.57
N THR A 148 15.19 -23.70 -23.25
CA THR A 148 13.96 -24.04 -22.52
C THR A 148 13.67 -22.95 -21.51
N HIS A 149 12.48 -22.37 -21.58
CA HIS A 149 12.03 -21.29 -20.69
C HIS A 149 11.17 -21.88 -19.57
N LYS A 150 11.42 -21.48 -18.32
CA LYS A 150 10.59 -21.84 -17.17
C LYS A 150 10.31 -20.63 -16.29
N ILE A 151 9.02 -20.38 -16.06
CA ILE A 151 8.56 -19.34 -15.13
C ILE A 151 8.90 -19.78 -13.71
N GLN A 152 9.57 -18.92 -12.97
CA GLN A 152 9.97 -19.13 -11.59
C GLN A 152 8.94 -18.46 -10.67
N LYS A 153 8.23 -19.30 -9.90
CA LYS A 153 7.29 -18.84 -8.86
C LYS A 153 8.05 -18.63 -7.55
N TYR A 154 7.35 -18.11 -6.55
CA TYR A 154 7.93 -17.99 -5.22
C TYR A 154 8.20 -19.37 -4.60
N GLY A 155 9.33 -19.51 -3.89
CA GLY A 155 9.76 -20.75 -3.24
C GLY A 155 10.99 -21.38 -3.84
N LYS A 156 10.98 -22.72 -3.93
CA LYS A 156 12.13 -23.46 -4.45
C LYS A 156 12.30 -23.18 -5.93
N PHE A 157 13.55 -23.06 -6.35
CA PHE A 157 13.91 -22.96 -7.75
C PHE A 157 13.34 -24.16 -8.52
N ILE A 158 12.67 -23.88 -9.64
CA ILE A 158 12.00 -24.89 -10.46
C ILE A 158 12.88 -25.22 -11.65
N ASP A 159 13.49 -26.40 -11.62
CA ASP A 159 14.23 -26.95 -12.74
C ASP A 159 13.28 -27.57 -13.79
N PRO A 160 13.59 -27.45 -15.09
CA PRO A 160 12.88 -28.17 -16.14
C PRO A 160 13.17 -29.68 -16.08
N ASP A 161 12.15 -30.50 -16.34
CA ASP A 161 12.29 -31.96 -16.43
C ASP A 161 13.17 -32.42 -17.61
N GLY A 162 13.33 -31.54 -18.61
CA GLY A 162 14.18 -31.74 -19.78
C GLY A 162 13.97 -30.66 -20.84
N CYS A 163 14.64 -30.82 -21.98
CA CYS A 163 14.54 -29.89 -23.09
C CYS A 163 13.10 -29.87 -23.65
N ALA A 164 12.54 -28.67 -23.84
CA ALA A 164 11.19 -28.49 -24.38
C ALA A 164 11.09 -28.60 -25.92
N THR A 165 12.19 -28.89 -26.60
CA THR A 165 12.24 -28.96 -28.08
C THR A 165 11.92 -30.37 -28.54
N ASP A 166 11.00 -30.49 -29.50
CA ASP A 166 10.59 -31.77 -30.08
C ASP A 166 11.80 -32.54 -30.64
N GLY A 167 11.90 -33.82 -30.27
CA GLY A 167 13.02 -34.69 -30.66
C GLY A 167 14.30 -34.54 -29.83
N CYS A 168 14.36 -33.60 -28.89
CA CYS A 168 15.51 -33.42 -28.00
C CYS A 168 15.33 -34.18 -26.67
N THR A 169 16.16 -35.19 -26.40
CA THR A 169 16.05 -36.07 -25.21
C THR A 169 16.92 -35.65 -24.02
N PHE A 170 17.64 -34.52 -24.14
CA PHE A 170 18.52 -34.04 -23.07
C PHE A 170 17.72 -33.60 -21.85
N LYS A 171 17.99 -34.24 -20.70
CA LYS A 171 17.40 -33.89 -19.40
C LYS A 171 18.24 -32.92 -18.58
N LYS A 172 19.56 -32.98 -18.74
CA LYS A 172 20.48 -32.06 -18.06
C LYS A 172 20.56 -30.78 -18.88
N LEU A 173 20.13 -29.68 -18.27
CA LEU A 173 20.12 -28.36 -18.88
C LEU A 173 20.89 -27.40 -17.97
N ASP A 174 21.69 -26.51 -18.57
CA ASP A 174 22.44 -25.52 -17.83
C ASP A 174 21.66 -24.20 -17.81
N LEU A 175 21.53 -23.58 -16.63
CA LEU A 175 20.93 -22.25 -16.51
C LEU A 175 21.81 -21.23 -17.24
N ILE A 176 21.19 -20.37 -18.04
CA ILE A 176 21.84 -19.24 -18.72
C ILE A 176 21.35 -17.93 -18.07
N PRO A 177 22.04 -17.40 -17.04
CA PRO A 177 21.64 -16.17 -16.37
C PRO A 177 21.53 -15.00 -17.35
N ALA A 178 22.46 -14.87 -18.31
CA ALA A 178 22.47 -13.78 -19.29
C ALA A 178 21.22 -13.71 -20.19
N ARG A 179 20.45 -14.81 -20.33
CA ARG A 179 19.18 -14.86 -21.07
C ARG A 179 17.96 -14.94 -20.17
N SER A 180 18.17 -15.10 -18.87
CA SER A 180 17.10 -15.20 -17.87
C SER A 180 16.61 -13.80 -17.49
N ARG A 181 15.34 -13.71 -17.10
CA ARG A 181 14.72 -12.47 -16.64
C ARG A 181 14.77 -12.38 -15.12
N PHE A 182 15.34 -11.28 -14.65
CA PHE A 182 15.38 -10.92 -13.23
C PHE A 182 14.51 -9.70 -13.00
N ILE A 183 13.97 -9.61 -11.78
CA ILE A 183 13.31 -8.43 -11.26
C ILE A 183 13.87 -8.12 -9.87
N ASP A 184 13.81 -6.86 -9.48
CA ASP A 184 14.16 -6.49 -8.11
C ASP A 184 13.14 -7.08 -7.14
N SER A 185 13.62 -7.55 -6.00
CA SER A 185 12.81 -8.15 -4.95
C SER A 185 13.32 -7.74 -3.59
N GLN A 186 12.39 -7.46 -2.69
CA GLN A 186 12.66 -7.04 -1.32
C GLN A 186 11.64 -7.68 -0.39
N LYS A 187 12.07 -8.09 0.80
CA LYS A 187 11.18 -8.58 1.85
C LYS A 187 10.96 -7.50 2.89
N LEU A 188 9.71 -7.31 3.26
CA LEU A 188 9.26 -6.38 4.28
C LEU A 188 8.63 -7.16 5.42
N ARG A 189 8.77 -6.65 6.64
CA ARG A 189 8.04 -7.15 7.81
C ARG A 189 7.20 -6.04 8.37
N VAL A 190 5.88 -6.20 8.29
CA VAL A 190 4.90 -5.26 8.82
C VAL A 190 4.36 -5.79 10.14
N GLN A 191 4.11 -4.88 11.06
CA GLN A 191 3.60 -5.15 12.40
C GLN A 191 2.25 -4.46 12.60
N GLU A 192 1.34 -5.09 13.34
CA GLU A 192 0.07 -4.44 13.71
C GLU A 192 0.31 -3.13 14.47
N SER A 193 -0.57 -2.15 14.26
CA SER A 193 -0.57 -0.96 15.09
C SER A 193 -0.91 -1.34 16.54
N PRO A 194 -0.18 -0.82 17.55
CA PRO A 194 -0.47 -1.07 18.95
C PRO A 194 -1.78 -0.43 19.43
N GLU A 195 -2.32 0.55 18.69
CA GLU A 195 -3.46 1.40 19.09
C GLU A 195 -4.81 0.66 19.20
N GLY A 196 -4.90 -0.59 18.73
CA GLY A 196 -6.09 -1.45 18.86
C GLY A 196 -5.93 -2.64 19.80
N LEU A 197 -4.79 -2.77 20.46
CA LEU A 197 -4.46 -3.96 21.25
C LEU A 197 -4.99 -3.87 22.68
N ARG A 198 -5.51 -4.99 23.18
CA ARG A 198 -5.87 -5.09 24.60
C ARG A 198 -4.58 -5.17 25.42
N GLY A 199 -4.61 -4.61 26.64
CA GLY A 199 -3.45 -4.59 27.52
C GLY A 199 -2.84 -5.98 27.70
N GLY A 200 -1.58 -6.15 27.28
CA GLY A 200 -0.83 -7.41 27.37
C GLY A 200 -0.77 -8.24 26.08
N GLU A 201 -1.54 -7.90 25.05
CA GLU A 201 -1.46 -8.58 23.75
C GLU A 201 -0.22 -8.17 22.97
N GLN A 202 0.52 -9.15 22.44
CA GLN A 202 1.67 -8.89 21.58
C GLN A 202 1.20 -8.60 20.15
N PRO A 203 1.67 -7.51 19.52
CA PRO A 203 1.38 -7.22 18.12
C PRO A 203 1.87 -8.36 17.22
N GLN A 204 1.03 -8.78 16.29
CA GLN A 204 1.44 -9.78 15.30
C GLN A 204 2.20 -9.13 14.14
N THR A 205 2.97 -9.94 13.40
CA THR A 205 3.74 -9.49 12.24
C THR A 205 3.42 -10.34 11.02
N LEU A 206 3.42 -9.72 9.85
CA LEU A 206 3.27 -10.37 8.56
C LEU A 206 4.48 -10.07 7.68
N ASP A 207 5.02 -11.11 7.05
CA ASP A 207 6.06 -10.97 6.04
C ASP A 207 5.42 -10.68 4.67
N ILE A 208 5.99 -9.73 3.95
CA ILE A 208 5.46 -9.20 2.70
C ILE A 208 6.57 -9.21 1.66
N ASP A 209 6.31 -9.82 0.52
CA ASP A 209 7.23 -9.86 -0.60
C ASP A 209 6.87 -8.76 -1.60
N VAL A 210 7.83 -7.87 -1.84
CA VAL A 210 7.70 -6.72 -2.72
C VAL A 210 8.61 -6.90 -3.93
N THR A 211 8.15 -6.44 -5.10
CA THR A 211 8.84 -6.64 -6.37
C THR A 211 8.84 -5.40 -7.26
N ASP A 212 9.87 -5.32 -8.11
CA ASP A 212 10.07 -4.31 -9.17
C ASP A 212 9.93 -2.87 -8.63
N ASP A 213 8.98 -2.09 -9.15
CA ASP A 213 8.84 -0.67 -8.84
C ASP A 213 8.44 -0.35 -7.40
N LEU A 214 8.04 -1.33 -6.60
CA LEU A 214 7.68 -1.13 -5.20
C LEU A 214 8.90 -1.26 -4.25
N CYS A 215 10.01 -1.83 -4.72
CA CYS A 215 11.20 -2.01 -3.91
C CYS A 215 11.86 -0.66 -3.57
N GLY A 216 12.30 -0.51 -2.32
CA GLY A 216 13.04 0.68 -1.85
C GLY A 216 12.21 1.95 -1.69
N LYS A 217 10.87 1.89 -1.84
CA LYS A 217 9.99 3.08 -1.74
C LYS A 217 9.62 3.48 -0.30
N ILE A 218 9.62 2.53 0.63
CA ILE A 218 9.13 2.75 2.00
C ILE A 218 10.20 2.45 3.05
N SER A 219 10.12 3.16 4.18
CA SER A 219 11.11 3.14 5.25
C SER A 219 10.53 2.54 6.55
N PRO A 220 11.37 1.91 7.39
CA PRO A 220 10.94 1.44 8.70
C PRO A 220 10.35 2.59 9.54
N GLY A 221 9.19 2.36 10.14
CA GLY A 221 8.42 3.35 10.91
C GLY A 221 7.21 3.90 10.14
N ASP A 222 7.15 3.74 8.82
CA ASP A 222 6.02 4.21 8.02
C ASP A 222 4.76 3.40 8.34
N ARG A 223 3.62 4.10 8.45
CA ARG A 223 2.30 3.48 8.45
C ARG A 223 1.91 3.20 7.00
N VAL A 224 1.56 1.96 6.72
CA VAL A 224 1.33 1.49 5.35
C VAL A 224 0.09 0.63 5.30
N ILE A 225 -0.66 0.79 4.22
CA ILE A 225 -1.71 -0.12 3.79
C ILE A 225 -1.14 -0.86 2.60
N ILE A 226 -1.06 -2.19 2.70
CA ILE A 226 -0.47 -3.02 1.67
C ILE A 226 -1.54 -3.95 1.13
N ASN A 227 -1.80 -3.83 -0.17
CA ASN A 227 -2.74 -4.69 -0.88
C ASN A 227 -1.96 -5.79 -1.59
N GLY A 228 -2.41 -7.02 -1.45
CA GLY A 228 -1.69 -8.15 -2.01
C GLY A 228 -2.48 -9.44 -1.99
N ILE A 229 -1.90 -10.45 -2.61
CA ILE A 229 -2.45 -11.80 -2.62
C ILE A 229 -1.86 -12.54 -1.44
N LEU A 230 -2.70 -13.05 -0.54
CA LEU A 230 -2.20 -13.86 0.57
C LEU A 230 -1.74 -15.22 0.02
N ARG A 231 -0.48 -15.56 0.24
CA ARG A 231 0.11 -16.81 -0.21
C ARG A 231 0.52 -17.66 0.99
N SER A 232 0.51 -18.97 0.79
CA SER A 232 1.01 -19.93 1.75
C SER A 232 2.15 -20.74 1.16
N MET A 233 3.13 -21.07 1.99
CA MET A 233 4.25 -21.92 1.64
C MET A 233 4.39 -23.06 2.63
N GLN A 234 4.56 -24.27 2.10
CA GLN A 234 4.79 -25.42 2.95
C GLN A 234 6.12 -25.28 3.69
N ARG A 235 6.07 -25.33 5.02
CA ARG A 235 7.26 -25.23 5.85
C ARG A 235 8.09 -26.50 5.72
N VAL A 236 9.39 -26.35 5.52
CA VAL A 236 10.35 -27.47 5.48
C VAL A 236 11.26 -27.36 6.70
N ILE A 237 11.12 -28.30 7.65
CA ILE A 237 11.92 -28.33 8.88
C ILE A 237 12.84 -29.54 8.77
N LYS A 238 14.16 -29.31 8.80
CA LYS A 238 15.19 -30.37 8.70
C LYS A 238 15.00 -31.32 7.49
N GLY A 239 14.48 -30.81 6.38
CA GLY A 239 14.24 -31.59 5.15
C GLY A 239 12.86 -32.26 5.08
N GLU A 240 12.11 -32.30 6.17
CA GLU A 240 10.75 -32.84 6.20
C GLU A 240 9.71 -31.76 5.93
N LYS A 241 8.68 -32.13 5.17
CA LYS A 241 7.55 -31.26 4.83
C LYS A 241 6.57 -31.23 6.00
N SER A 242 6.25 -30.04 6.51
CA SER A 242 5.26 -29.86 7.57
C SER A 242 3.84 -29.81 7.01
N THR A 243 2.85 -30.17 7.84
CA THR A 243 1.43 -29.90 7.62
C THR A 243 1.05 -28.45 7.92
N VAL A 244 1.92 -27.73 8.63
CA VAL A 244 1.77 -26.29 8.90
C VAL A 244 2.45 -25.50 7.78
N PHE A 245 1.73 -24.51 7.27
CA PHE A 245 2.18 -23.62 6.21
C PHE A 245 2.51 -22.25 6.80
N ASP A 246 3.59 -21.65 6.33
CA ASP A 246 3.88 -20.25 6.60
C ASP A 246 3.06 -19.39 5.63
N ILE A 247 2.55 -18.26 6.09
CA ILE A 247 1.81 -17.30 5.27
C ILE A 247 2.66 -16.06 5.03
N PHE A 248 2.51 -15.47 3.84
CA PHE A 248 3.13 -14.21 3.47
C PHE A 248 2.25 -13.49 2.46
N LEU A 249 2.39 -12.18 2.36
CA LEU A 249 1.63 -11.37 1.40
C LEU A 249 2.48 -11.10 0.16
N GLU A 250 2.00 -11.53 -1.01
CA GLU A 250 2.56 -11.12 -2.29
C GLU A 250 2.03 -9.73 -2.64
N CYS A 251 2.88 -8.72 -2.50
CA CYS A 251 2.45 -7.32 -2.60
C CYS A 251 2.08 -6.93 -4.03
N ASN A 252 0.85 -6.46 -4.20
CA ASN A 252 0.38 -5.86 -5.43
C ASN A 252 0.51 -4.34 -5.37
N SER A 253 0.14 -3.66 -4.28
CA SER A 253 0.34 -2.23 -4.15
C SER A 253 0.64 -1.83 -2.71
N ILE A 254 1.23 -0.65 -2.55
CA ILE A 254 1.56 -0.07 -1.25
C ILE A 254 0.99 1.33 -1.27
N GLU A 255 0.08 1.59 -0.34
CA GLU A 255 -0.43 2.92 -0.03
C GLU A 255 0.28 3.31 1.26
N VAL A 256 1.21 4.27 1.16
CA VAL A 256 1.72 4.90 2.36
C VAL A 256 0.52 5.62 2.94
N ALA A 257 0.05 5.15 4.10
CA ALA A 257 -0.83 5.99 4.88
C ALA A 257 0.08 7.17 5.23
N GLU A 258 -0.06 8.25 4.48
CA GLU A 258 0.47 9.53 4.92
C GLU A 258 0.05 9.64 6.39
N LYS A 259 0.83 10.35 7.19
CA LYS A 259 0.20 10.93 8.36
C LYS A 259 -0.90 11.79 7.75
N GLU A 260 -2.10 11.24 7.64
CA GLU A 260 -3.32 11.95 7.44
C GLU A 260 -3.35 12.85 8.68
N PHE A 261 -2.66 13.99 8.58
CA PHE A 261 -3.38 15.23 8.72
C PHE A 261 -4.64 14.97 7.90
N GLU A 262 -5.78 14.91 8.57
CA GLU A 262 -7.03 15.09 7.86
C GLU A 262 -6.76 16.27 6.93
N GLU A 263 -6.55 16.03 5.63
CA GLU A 263 -6.93 17.01 4.65
C GLU A 263 -8.42 17.05 4.88
N VAL A 264 -8.82 17.91 5.80
CA VAL A 264 -10.22 18.22 6.04
C VAL A 264 -10.66 18.68 4.67
N GLU A 265 -11.38 17.82 3.94
CA GLU A 265 -12.05 18.21 2.72
C GLU A 265 -13.05 19.29 3.17
N ILE A 266 -12.65 20.56 3.03
CA ILE A 266 -13.49 21.68 3.42
C ILE A 266 -14.60 21.72 2.39
N GLU A 267 -15.80 21.29 2.78
CA GLU A 267 -16.99 21.47 1.95
C GLU A 267 -17.25 22.98 1.80
N GLU A 268 -17.92 23.39 0.71
CA GLU A 268 -18.30 24.80 0.48
C GLU A 268 -19.06 25.40 1.68
N LYS A 269 -19.83 24.56 2.38
CA LYS A 269 -20.54 24.92 3.61
C LYS A 269 -19.59 25.17 4.80
N ASP A 270 -18.53 24.40 4.93
CA ASP A 270 -17.55 24.56 6.00
C ASP A 270 -16.72 25.83 5.77
N GLU A 271 -16.40 26.15 4.50
CA GLU A 271 -15.73 27.39 4.12
C GLU A 271 -16.56 28.62 4.53
N ASP A 272 -17.87 28.60 4.21
CA ASP A 272 -18.80 29.66 4.61
C ASP A 272 -18.87 29.84 6.14
N GLU A 273 -18.88 28.72 6.89
CA GLU A 273 -18.91 28.77 8.34
C GLU A 273 -17.60 29.30 8.94
N ILE A 274 -16.45 28.88 8.41
CA ILE A 274 -15.13 29.40 8.79
C ILE A 274 -15.06 30.91 8.54
N LEU A 275 -15.50 31.37 7.37
CA LEU A 275 -15.54 32.79 7.02
C LEU A 275 -16.48 33.59 7.93
N ARG A 276 -17.64 33.01 8.29
CA ARG A 276 -18.56 33.63 9.25
C ARG A 276 -17.92 33.77 10.64
N LEU A 277 -17.32 32.70 11.15
CA LEU A 277 -16.67 32.67 12.48
C LEU A 277 -15.44 33.58 12.53
N SER A 278 -14.68 33.70 11.44
CA SER A 278 -13.51 34.58 11.37
C SER A 278 -13.84 36.06 11.58
N LYS A 279 -15.10 36.45 11.32
CA LYS A 279 -15.61 37.83 11.48
C LYS A 279 -16.27 38.06 12.84
N ASP A 280 -16.44 37.02 13.66
CA ASP A 280 -17.08 37.14 14.97
C ASP A 280 -16.12 37.80 15.99
N PRO A 281 -16.51 38.92 16.63
CA PRO A 281 -15.69 39.57 17.67
C PRO A 281 -15.36 38.67 18.87
N MET A 282 -16.14 37.61 19.13
CA MET A 282 -15.95 36.69 20.25
C MET A 282 -15.13 35.43 19.89
N ILE A 283 -14.57 35.33 18.68
CA ILE A 283 -13.88 34.11 18.21
C ILE A 283 -12.77 33.62 19.15
N TYR A 284 -11.96 34.53 19.70
CA TYR A 284 -10.91 34.18 20.67
C TYR A 284 -11.46 33.51 21.93
N ARG A 285 -12.60 34.00 22.41
CA ARG A 285 -13.28 33.44 23.57
C ARG A 285 -13.84 32.06 23.23
N MET A 286 -14.48 31.92 22.07
CA MET A 286 -15.02 30.64 21.61
C MET A 286 -13.94 29.55 21.50
N ILE A 287 -12.79 29.86 20.90
CA ILE A 287 -11.64 28.95 20.81
C ILE A 287 -11.12 28.59 22.22
N THR A 288 -11.02 29.57 23.10
CA THR A 288 -10.50 29.33 24.46
C THR A 288 -11.42 28.41 25.27
N HIS A 289 -12.74 28.60 25.15
CA HIS A 289 -13.72 27.75 25.85
C HIS A 289 -13.94 26.38 25.18
N SER A 290 -13.60 26.22 23.90
CA SER A 290 -13.65 24.90 23.23
C SER A 290 -12.52 23.97 23.67
N ILE A 291 -11.42 24.51 24.20
CA ILE A 291 -10.31 23.73 24.76
C ILE A 291 -10.68 23.25 26.17
N ALA A 292 -10.77 21.92 26.32
CA ALA A 292 -11.09 21.24 27.58
C ALA A 292 -12.34 21.84 28.28
N PRO A 293 -13.54 21.76 27.66
CA PRO A 293 -14.75 22.41 28.16
C PRO A 293 -15.20 21.88 29.52
N THR A 294 -14.79 20.67 29.89
CA THR A 294 -15.09 20.05 31.19
C THR A 294 -14.31 20.65 32.36
N ILE A 295 -13.27 21.45 32.10
CA ILE A 295 -12.46 22.11 33.14
C ILE A 295 -12.96 23.55 33.28
N TYR A 296 -13.48 23.87 34.47
CA TYR A 296 -13.91 25.23 34.80
C TYR A 296 -12.71 26.14 35.14
N GLY A 297 -12.73 27.38 34.66
CA GLY A 297 -11.69 28.38 34.91
C GLY A 297 -10.42 28.21 34.07
N SER A 298 -9.32 28.80 34.55
CA SER A 298 -8.00 28.81 33.90
C SER A 298 -8.01 29.31 32.45
N GLU A 299 -8.78 30.37 32.18
CA GLU A 299 -8.93 30.94 30.84
C GLU A 299 -7.59 31.33 30.22
N ASP A 300 -6.70 31.97 31.00
CA ASP A 300 -5.36 32.36 30.55
C ASP A 300 -4.51 31.15 30.11
N VAL A 301 -4.62 30.03 30.83
CA VAL A 301 -3.90 28.78 30.51
C VAL A 301 -4.45 28.15 29.24
N LYS A 302 -5.78 28.13 29.08
CA LYS A 302 -6.43 27.62 27.87
C LYS A 302 -6.09 28.48 26.66
N GLN A 303 -6.01 29.80 26.83
CA GLN A 303 -5.61 30.72 25.77
C GLN A 303 -4.14 30.52 25.38
N ALA A 304 -3.23 30.34 26.35
CA ALA A 304 -1.83 30.04 26.06
C ALA A 304 -1.67 28.73 25.27
N ILE A 305 -2.49 27.73 25.58
CA ILE A 305 -2.51 26.44 24.87
C ILE A 305 -3.13 26.58 23.48
N ALA A 306 -4.18 27.39 23.31
CA ALA A 306 -4.70 27.73 21.99
C ALA A 306 -3.59 28.28 21.10
N LEU A 307 -2.85 29.28 21.60
CA LEU A 307 -1.71 29.88 20.88
C LEU A 307 -0.62 28.85 20.58
N GLN A 308 -0.36 27.90 21.49
CA GLN A 308 0.59 26.82 21.25
C GLN A 308 0.12 25.87 20.14
N LEU A 309 -1.18 25.57 20.07
CA LEU A 309 -1.77 24.71 19.04
C LEU A 309 -1.77 25.37 17.66
N PHE A 310 -2.04 26.68 17.58
CA PHE A 310 -1.94 27.44 16.33
C PHE A 310 -0.48 27.67 15.89
N GLY A 311 0.44 27.78 16.85
CA GLY A 311 1.85 28.03 16.58
C GLY A 311 2.12 29.41 15.97
N GLY A 312 3.34 29.58 15.47
CA GLY A 312 3.78 30.81 14.79
C GLY A 312 4.44 30.50 13.45
N MET A 313 4.66 31.54 12.64
CA MET A 313 5.35 31.38 11.36
C MET A 313 6.86 31.29 11.56
N SER A 314 7.48 30.20 11.09
CA SER A 314 8.94 30.13 10.97
C SER A 314 9.42 31.05 9.83
N LYS A 315 10.53 31.76 10.05
CA LYS A 315 11.11 32.66 9.03
C LYS A 315 12.56 32.29 8.78
N ASP A 316 12.94 32.23 7.50
CA ASP A 316 14.33 32.12 7.10
C ASP A 316 14.91 33.52 6.96
N MET A 317 16.04 33.74 7.63
CA MET A 317 16.73 35.01 7.67
C MET A 317 17.75 35.11 6.52
N PRO A 318 18.12 36.33 6.08
CA PRO A 318 19.09 36.51 4.99
C PRO A 318 20.49 35.95 5.29
N ASP A 319 20.81 35.69 6.56
CA ASP A 319 22.06 35.09 7.02
C ASP A 319 22.06 33.55 6.99
N GLY A 320 20.96 32.93 6.52
CA GLY A 320 20.78 31.49 6.45
C GLY A 320 20.33 30.84 7.77
N SER A 321 20.10 31.63 8.82
CA SER A 321 19.51 31.13 10.07
C SER A 321 17.99 31.01 9.96
N ARG A 322 17.39 30.07 10.71
CA ARG A 322 15.93 29.88 10.76
C ARG A 322 15.39 30.31 12.11
N LEU A 323 14.47 31.26 12.10
CA LEU A 323 13.69 31.66 13.27
C LEU A 323 12.53 30.68 13.46
N ARG A 324 12.47 30.02 14.62
CA ARG A 324 11.39 29.09 14.96
C ARG A 324 10.05 29.81 15.12
N GLY A 325 8.97 29.17 14.69
CA GLY A 325 7.61 29.62 14.94
C GLY A 325 6.97 29.01 16.18
N ASP A 326 7.51 27.88 16.67
CA ASP A 326 6.91 27.12 17.77
C ASP A 326 7.24 27.73 19.14
N ILE A 327 6.25 27.67 20.04
CA ILE A 327 6.37 28.17 21.41
C ILE A 327 6.40 27.01 22.41
N HIS A 328 7.31 27.12 23.39
CA HIS A 328 7.33 26.22 24.54
C HIS A 328 6.49 26.81 25.66
N VAL A 329 5.57 26.00 26.20
CA VAL A 329 4.73 26.37 27.33
C VAL A 329 5.06 25.45 28.51
N LEU A 330 5.28 26.05 29.69
CA LEU A 330 5.50 25.34 30.95
C LEU A 330 4.34 25.66 31.90
N LEU A 331 3.64 24.63 32.35
CA LEU A 331 2.53 24.76 33.31
C LEU A 331 3.01 24.42 34.73
N ILE A 332 3.13 25.43 35.58
CA ILE A 332 3.49 25.27 37.00
C ILE A 332 2.25 25.57 37.86
N GLY A 333 2.11 24.87 38.98
CA GLY A 333 1.11 25.19 40.00
C GLY A 333 1.00 24.08 41.05
N ASP A 334 -0.06 24.12 41.85
CA ASP A 334 -0.28 23.11 42.89
C ASP A 334 -0.69 21.74 42.32
N PRO A 335 -0.46 20.64 43.05
CA PRO A 335 -1.06 19.35 42.75
C PRO A 335 -2.60 19.44 42.73
N GLY A 336 -3.26 18.65 41.87
CA GLY A 336 -4.73 18.56 41.87
C GLY A 336 -5.48 19.59 41.04
N ILE A 337 -4.83 20.63 40.50
CA ILE A 337 -5.48 21.67 39.67
C ILE A 337 -5.75 21.25 38.20
N ALA A 338 -5.90 19.95 37.94
CA ALA A 338 -6.22 19.37 36.62
C ALA A 338 -5.22 19.62 35.45
N LYS A 339 -3.98 20.10 35.69
CA LYS A 339 -2.95 20.29 34.63
C LYS A 339 -2.76 19.08 33.71
N SER A 340 -2.58 17.89 34.29
CA SER A 340 -2.39 16.66 33.51
C SER A 340 -3.64 16.31 32.68
N GLN A 341 -4.84 16.60 33.20
CA GLN A 341 -6.08 16.38 32.46
C GLN A 341 -6.21 17.35 31.28
N LEU A 342 -5.78 18.59 31.47
CA LEU A 342 -5.77 19.61 30.43
C LEU A 342 -4.79 19.21 29.30
N LEU A 343 -3.58 18.74 29.62
CA LEU A 343 -2.63 18.23 28.64
C LEU A 343 -3.15 16.99 27.88
N ARG A 344 -3.91 16.10 28.53
CA ARG A 344 -4.56 14.97 27.84
C ARG A 344 -5.60 15.42 26.82
N TYR A 345 -6.30 16.53 27.05
CA TYR A 345 -7.19 17.11 26.05
C TYR A 345 -6.43 17.64 24.85
N VAL A 346 -5.32 18.35 25.08
CA VAL A 346 -4.45 18.85 24.01
C VAL A 346 -3.94 17.72 23.13
N VAL A 347 -3.58 16.58 23.74
CA VAL A 347 -3.14 15.38 23.02
C VAL A 347 -4.23 14.81 22.12
N LYS A 348 -5.50 14.92 22.50
CA LYS A 348 -6.64 14.51 21.65
C LYS A 348 -6.93 15.50 20.53
N LEU A 349 -6.68 16.79 20.75
CA LEU A 349 -6.95 17.85 19.78
C LEU A 349 -5.85 17.98 18.72
N SER A 350 -4.59 17.68 19.08
CA SER A 350 -3.45 17.83 18.18
C SER A 350 -3.13 16.51 17.47
N PRO A 351 -3.06 16.49 16.13
CA PRO A 351 -2.88 15.27 15.35
C PRO A 351 -1.51 14.60 15.55
N ARG A 352 -0.52 15.34 16.07
CA ARG A 352 0.87 14.87 16.24
C ARG A 352 1.32 14.77 17.69
N ALA A 353 0.43 15.07 18.64
CA ALA A 353 0.81 15.07 20.04
C ALA A 353 0.84 13.65 20.60
N ILE A 354 1.95 13.31 21.25
CA ILE A 354 2.10 12.06 22.02
C ILE A 354 2.33 12.45 23.47
N TYR A 355 1.54 11.91 24.38
CA TYR A 355 1.72 12.11 25.81
C TYR A 355 2.76 11.12 26.36
N THR A 356 3.81 11.63 26.99
CA THR A 356 4.85 10.80 27.64
C THR A 356 5.12 11.30 29.05
N SER A 357 5.39 10.39 29.98
CA SER A 357 5.81 10.73 31.36
C SER A 357 7.32 10.49 31.52
N GLY A 358 8.04 11.41 32.16
CA GLY A 358 9.50 11.31 32.35
C GLY A 358 9.97 10.21 33.32
N GLN A 359 9.05 9.47 33.93
CA GLN A 359 9.33 8.30 34.78
C GLN A 359 9.13 6.95 34.08
N SER A 360 9.08 6.95 32.75
CA SER A 360 8.88 5.72 31.95
C SER A 360 10.20 5.05 31.60
#